data_AF-A0AAE0H1R6-F1
#
_entry.id   AF-A0AAE0H1R6-F1
#
_cell.length_a   1.000
_cell.length_b   1.000
_cell.length_c   1.000
_cell.angle_alpha   90.00
_cell.angle_beta   90.00
_cell.angle_gamma   90.00
#
_symmetry.space_group_name_H-M   'P 1'
#
loop_
_entity.id
_entity.type
_entity.pdbx_description
1 polymer ?
#
loop_
_entity_poly.entity_id
_entity_poly.type
_entity_poly.pdbx_seq_one_letter_code
_entity_poly.pdbx_strand_id
1 'polypeptide(L)'
;MANRIVRRAAREAPEDVVDLSGLATDKDRLGDRPRSKKRVEIGRLKKSVTALTRYDRKAILVRYSSPYSAGLEYTLHARHFYLILQRKWLDDTIMNAYYVLLSDKLHREKNHNLILLHTYVYSILSTKVLNTETDGLHVYFDKRARFYLCAVLVNGNHWISVLVDVVEAIAYVYDSLHLDSATYADKIMDGLRGILRVHRKIAGMTCVDPNALPIRYIEKAPKQKNNRDCGVYALAFAHAQVRAVHFCRVRMGADMESYGRENLAVALQRTHVQ
;
A
#
# COMPACT_ATOMS: atom_id res chain seq x y z
N MET A 1 20.67 -6.01 15.53
CA MET A 1 20.97 -7.11 14.58
C MET A 1 20.15 -7.07 13.28
N ALA A 2 18.90 -6.56 13.31
CA ALA A 2 18.02 -6.43 12.12
C ALA A 2 18.58 -5.57 10.97
N ASN A 3 19.42 -4.56 11.25
CA ASN A 3 20.00 -3.68 10.22
C ASN A 3 21.01 -4.35 9.27
N ARG A 4 21.54 -5.54 9.59
CA ARG A 4 22.51 -6.25 8.73
C ARG A 4 21.85 -7.15 7.68
N ILE A 5 20.63 -7.61 7.92
CA ILE A 5 19.93 -8.55 7.03
C ILE A 5 19.32 -7.81 5.82
N VAL A 6 18.83 -6.58 6.04
CA VAL A 6 18.23 -5.73 4.99
C VAL A 6 19.20 -5.36 3.87
N ARG A 7 20.52 -5.28 4.15
CA ARG A 7 21.52 -4.85 3.15
C ARG A 7 21.95 -5.94 2.17
N ARG A 8 21.66 -7.22 2.45
CA ARG A 8 22.18 -8.33 1.63
C ARG A 8 21.25 -8.71 0.47
N ALA A 9 19.94 -8.45 0.58
CA ALA A 9 18.96 -8.79 -0.46
C ALA A 9 18.92 -7.82 -1.66
N ALA A 10 19.60 -6.67 -1.58
CA ALA A 10 19.51 -5.59 -2.57
C ALA A 10 20.63 -5.59 -3.64
N ARG A 11 21.44 -6.66 -3.76
CA ARG A 11 22.67 -6.67 -4.58
C ARG A 11 22.61 -7.42 -5.90
N GLU A 12 21.47 -8.00 -6.29
CA GLU A 12 21.42 -8.88 -7.49
C GLU A 12 20.24 -8.54 -8.41
N ALA A 13 20.29 -7.37 -9.06
CA ALA A 13 19.43 -7.10 -10.22
C ALA A 13 20.28 -6.56 -11.39
N PRO A 14 20.22 -7.17 -12.59
CA PRO A 14 21.04 -6.78 -13.73
C PRO A 14 20.57 -5.46 -14.35
N GLU A 15 21.52 -4.67 -14.83
CA GLU A 15 21.27 -3.42 -15.55
C GLU A 15 20.96 -3.72 -17.02
N ASP A 16 19.68 -3.67 -17.40
CA ASP A 16 19.29 -3.63 -18.81
C ASP A 16 19.01 -2.19 -19.26
N VAL A 17 19.79 -1.75 -20.24
CA VAL A 17 19.62 -0.47 -20.95
C VAL A 17 18.46 -0.62 -21.94
N VAL A 18 17.38 0.14 -21.75
CA VAL A 18 16.21 0.10 -22.64
C VAL A 18 16.08 1.42 -23.41
N ASP A 19 16.03 1.30 -24.73
CA ASP A 19 15.81 2.35 -25.72
C ASP A 19 14.46 3.09 -25.51
N LEU A 20 14.49 4.43 -25.69
CA LEU A 20 13.44 5.37 -25.30
C LEU A 20 12.72 6.01 -26.51
N SER A 21 12.75 5.40 -27.69
CA SER A 21 12.33 6.05 -28.93
C SER A 21 10.82 5.96 -29.29
N GLY A 22 9.94 5.35 -28.50
CA GLY A 22 8.55 5.11 -28.95
C GLY A 22 7.45 5.32 -27.92
N LEU A 23 7.00 6.55 -27.69
CA LEU A 23 5.68 6.83 -27.08
C LEU A 23 5.04 8.09 -27.70
N ALA A 24 4.29 7.86 -28.79
CA ALA A 24 3.36 8.84 -29.33
C ALA A 24 2.14 9.00 -28.39
N THR A 25 1.60 10.22 -28.38
CA THR A 25 0.55 10.68 -27.46
C THR A 25 -0.85 10.44 -28.01
N ASP A 26 -1.64 9.61 -27.33
CA ASP A 26 -3.09 9.56 -27.55
C ASP A 26 -3.76 10.66 -26.72
N LYS A 27 -4.12 11.74 -27.40
CA LYS A 27 -5.11 12.72 -26.95
C LYS A 27 -6.43 12.29 -27.55
N ASP A 28 -7.41 11.93 -26.73
CA ASP A 28 -8.72 12.59 -26.73
C ASP A 28 -9.74 11.96 -25.79
N ARG A 29 -10.71 12.81 -25.41
CA ARG A 29 -11.98 12.55 -24.72
C ARG A 29 -11.94 12.50 -23.19
N LEU A 30 -12.31 13.63 -22.57
CA LEU A 30 -13.47 13.74 -21.68
C LEU A 30 -13.54 15.13 -21.01
N GLY A 31 -14.68 15.80 -21.17
CA GLY A 31 -15.38 16.77 -20.30
C GLY A 31 -14.63 17.74 -19.38
N ASP A 32 -15.00 19.02 -19.47
CA ASP A 32 -14.42 20.17 -18.80
C ASP A 32 -14.97 20.47 -17.37
N ARG A 33 -14.13 21.18 -16.58
CA ARG A 33 -14.27 21.68 -15.17
C ARG A 33 -13.86 20.71 -14.03
N PRO A 34 -13.30 21.18 -12.90
CA PRO A 34 -12.28 22.22 -12.68
C PRO A 34 -10.88 21.59 -12.85
N ARG A 35 -10.52 21.25 -14.10
CA ARG A 35 -9.31 20.46 -14.39
C ARG A 35 -8.05 21.30 -14.57
N SER A 36 -8.16 22.61 -14.78
CA SER A 36 -7.02 23.45 -15.21
C SER A 36 -5.90 23.53 -14.16
N LYS A 37 -6.20 23.88 -12.90
CA LYS A 37 -5.17 23.99 -11.84
C LYS A 37 -4.46 22.66 -11.56
N LYS A 38 -5.23 21.57 -11.40
CA LYS A 38 -4.68 20.22 -11.16
C LYS A 38 -3.86 19.72 -12.35
N ARG A 39 -4.29 19.98 -13.58
CA ARG A 39 -3.56 19.60 -14.80
C ARG A 39 -2.26 20.40 -14.97
N VAL A 40 -2.25 21.68 -14.61
CA VAL A 40 -1.04 22.52 -14.56
C VAL A 40 -0.06 22.00 -13.52
N GLU A 41 -0.53 21.63 -12.32
CA GLU A 41 0.30 21.09 -11.24
C GLU A 41 0.91 19.73 -11.62
N ILE A 42 0.11 18.82 -12.18
CA ILE A 42 0.60 17.54 -12.72
C ILE A 42 1.63 17.78 -13.83
N GLY A 43 1.38 18.74 -14.72
CA GLY A 43 2.32 19.12 -15.78
C GLY A 43 3.65 19.64 -15.25
N ARG A 44 3.61 20.48 -14.19
CA ARG A 44 4.80 20.96 -13.48
C ARG A 44 5.54 19.81 -12.81
N LEU A 45 4.85 18.97 -12.05
CA LEU A 45 5.43 17.79 -11.40
C LEU A 45 6.10 16.87 -12.43
N LYS A 46 5.44 16.55 -13.55
CA LYS A 46 6.00 15.71 -14.62
C LYS A 46 7.29 16.32 -15.18
N LYS A 47 7.32 17.64 -15.45
CA LYS A 47 8.53 18.34 -15.92
C LYS A 47 9.64 18.31 -14.87
N SER A 48 9.34 18.66 -13.62
CA SER A 48 10.31 18.71 -12.52
C SER A 48 10.89 17.32 -12.19
N VAL A 49 10.05 16.28 -12.11
CA VAL A 49 10.51 14.91 -11.86
C VAL A 49 11.33 14.38 -13.04
N THR A 50 10.92 14.66 -14.28
CA THR A 50 11.70 14.25 -15.46
C THR A 50 13.07 14.94 -15.48
N ALA A 51 13.14 16.23 -15.14
CA ALA A 51 14.41 16.93 -15.00
C ALA A 51 15.25 16.33 -13.85
N LEU A 52 14.68 16.17 -12.66
CA LEU A 52 15.40 15.65 -11.49
C LEU A 52 15.87 14.20 -11.68
N THR A 53 15.10 13.35 -12.35
CA THR A 53 15.50 11.96 -12.62
C THR A 53 16.64 11.83 -13.64
N ARG A 54 16.82 12.85 -14.50
CA ARG A 54 17.97 12.95 -15.42
C ARG A 54 19.25 13.39 -14.71
N TYR A 55 19.15 14.17 -13.64
CA TYR A 55 20.31 14.78 -12.99
C TYR A 55 20.67 14.16 -11.62
N ASP A 56 19.68 13.75 -10.81
CA ASP A 56 19.92 13.13 -9.52
C ASP A 56 18.75 12.25 -9.05
N ARG A 57 18.88 10.94 -9.23
CA ARG A 57 17.91 9.93 -8.75
C ARG A 57 17.84 9.83 -7.22
N LYS A 58 18.81 10.41 -6.49
CA LYS A 58 18.89 10.41 -5.03
C LYS A 58 18.35 11.70 -4.40
N ALA A 59 17.99 12.71 -5.19
CA ALA A 59 17.36 13.92 -4.67
C ALA A 59 16.14 13.55 -3.82
N ILE A 60 16.22 13.85 -2.52
CA ILE A 60 15.13 13.68 -1.58
C ILE A 60 14.06 14.70 -1.92
N LEU A 61 12.86 14.24 -2.20
CA LEU A 61 11.73 15.11 -2.51
C LEU A 61 10.79 15.25 -1.33
N VAL A 62 10.55 14.18 -0.58
CA VAL A 62 9.65 14.22 0.58
C VAL A 62 10.12 13.23 1.65
N ARG A 63 9.99 13.60 2.93
CA ARG A 63 10.14 12.70 4.07
C ARG A 63 8.78 12.55 4.75
N TYR A 64 8.39 11.31 5.00
CA TYR A 64 7.21 10.93 5.74
C TYR A 64 7.64 10.38 7.07
N SER A 65 7.20 10.98 8.16
CA SER A 65 7.28 10.37 9.48
C SER A 65 5.91 10.52 10.13
N SER A 66 5.48 9.49 10.83
CA SER A 66 4.29 9.59 11.68
C SER A 66 4.55 8.86 12.98
N PRO A 67 4.30 9.51 14.13
CA PRO A 67 4.35 8.81 15.41
C PRO A 67 3.31 7.68 15.45
N TYR A 68 2.29 7.72 14.60
CA TYR A 68 1.21 6.74 14.51
C TYR A 68 1.51 5.58 13.54
N SER A 69 2.62 5.67 12.81
CA SER A 69 3.20 4.59 11.99
C SER A 69 4.36 3.90 12.71
N ALA A 70 4.23 3.77 14.04
CA ALA A 70 5.26 3.28 14.95
C ALA A 70 6.62 3.99 14.82
N GLY A 71 6.61 5.30 14.52
CA GLY A 71 7.83 6.10 14.39
C GLY A 71 8.66 5.81 13.15
N LEU A 72 8.11 5.09 12.17
CA LEU A 72 8.80 4.86 10.90
C LEU A 72 8.90 6.12 10.06
N GLU A 73 10.00 6.18 9.32
CA GLU A 73 10.23 7.22 8.33
C GLU A 73 10.42 6.66 6.92
N TYR A 74 9.76 7.27 5.94
CA TYR A 74 9.91 6.96 4.52
C TYR A 74 10.40 8.17 3.76
N THR A 75 11.51 8.00 3.05
CA THR A 75 12.06 9.04 2.19
C THR A 75 11.71 8.76 0.74
N LEU A 76 10.93 9.65 0.14
CA LEU A 76 10.66 9.62 -1.29
C LEU A 76 11.71 10.42 -2.05
N HIS A 77 12.40 9.73 -2.96
CA HIS A 77 13.33 10.33 -3.91
C HIS A 77 12.66 10.57 -5.26
N ALA A 78 13.30 11.35 -6.13
CA ALA A 78 12.85 11.58 -7.51
C ALA A 78 12.54 10.30 -8.28
N ARG A 79 13.29 9.21 -8.05
CA ARG A 79 13.03 7.89 -8.65
C ARG A 79 11.65 7.33 -8.32
N HIS A 80 11.12 7.56 -7.12
CA HIS A 80 9.82 7.03 -6.73
C HIS A 80 8.69 7.75 -7.48
N PHE A 81 8.80 9.07 -7.64
CA PHE A 81 7.87 9.83 -8.47
C PHE A 81 7.96 9.44 -9.95
N TYR A 82 9.15 9.09 -10.44
CA TYR A 82 9.31 8.52 -11.77
C TYR A 82 8.53 7.21 -11.92
N LEU A 83 8.64 6.28 -10.97
CA LEU A 83 7.88 5.03 -11.00
C LEU A 83 6.37 5.29 -11.09
N ILE A 84 5.88 6.24 -10.29
CA ILE A 84 4.47 6.63 -10.30
C ILE A 84 4.08 7.20 -11.67
N LEU A 85 4.78 8.23 -12.15
CA LEU A 85 4.39 9.00 -13.34
C LEU A 85 4.63 8.27 -14.66
N GLN A 86 5.61 7.37 -14.74
CA GLN A 86 5.94 6.56 -15.92
C GLN A 86 5.21 5.23 -15.97
N ARG A 87 4.17 5.07 -15.14
CA ARG A 87 3.33 3.88 -15.11
C ARG A 87 4.13 2.59 -14.89
N LYS A 88 5.16 2.63 -14.03
CA LYS A 88 5.95 1.47 -13.63
C LYS A 88 5.35 0.83 -12.37
N TRP A 89 5.79 -0.38 -12.04
CA TRP A 89 5.38 -1.03 -10.79
C TRP A 89 5.78 -0.17 -9.59
N LEU A 90 4.87 -0.07 -8.63
CA LEU A 90 5.15 0.63 -7.39
C LEU A 90 6.00 -0.28 -6.49
N ASP A 91 6.96 0.30 -5.80
CA ASP A 91 7.74 -0.38 -4.79
C ASP A 91 7.10 -0.24 -3.40
N ASP A 92 7.64 -1.00 -2.44
CA ASP A 92 7.24 -0.97 -1.04
C ASP A 92 7.38 0.42 -0.41
N THR A 93 8.37 1.21 -0.82
CA THR A 93 8.59 2.56 -0.31
C THR A 93 7.42 3.48 -0.65
N ILE A 94 6.91 3.43 -1.89
CA ILE A 94 5.73 4.19 -2.31
C ILE A 94 4.49 3.70 -1.56
N MET A 95 4.30 2.38 -1.46
CA MET A 95 3.15 1.78 -0.78
C MET A 95 3.07 2.24 0.68
N ASN A 96 4.19 2.13 1.40
CA ASN A 96 4.28 2.48 2.81
C ASN A 96 4.19 3.99 3.05
N ALA A 97 4.84 4.82 2.23
CA ALA A 97 4.72 6.28 2.33
C ALA A 97 3.25 6.73 2.21
N TYR A 98 2.49 6.08 1.33
CA TYR A 98 1.06 6.36 1.21
C TYR A 98 0.25 5.88 2.42
N TYR A 99 0.59 4.73 2.99
CA TYR A 99 -0.04 4.24 4.22
C TYR A 99 0.20 5.19 5.39
N VAL A 100 1.40 5.79 5.51
CA VAL A 100 1.66 6.83 6.52
C VAL A 100 0.69 8.01 6.37
N LEU A 101 0.47 8.50 5.15
CA LEU A 101 -0.50 9.58 4.89
C LEU A 101 -1.92 9.22 5.33
N LEU A 102 -2.34 7.98 5.06
CA LEU A 102 -3.66 7.49 5.41
C LEU A 102 -3.79 7.28 6.93
N SER A 103 -2.75 6.76 7.60
CA SER A 103 -2.69 6.61 9.05
C SER A 103 -2.80 7.95 9.77
N ASP A 104 -2.07 8.97 9.30
CA ASP A 104 -2.18 10.33 9.84
C ASP A 104 -3.59 10.90 9.70
N LYS A 105 -4.26 10.60 8.58
CA LYS A 105 -5.65 11.00 8.38
C LYS A 105 -6.58 10.32 9.39
N LEU A 106 -6.50 8.99 9.51
CA LEU A 106 -7.29 8.24 10.50
C LEU A 106 -7.07 8.76 11.91
N HIS A 107 -5.83 9.07 12.27
CA HIS A 107 -5.49 9.64 13.57
C HIS A 107 -6.16 10.99 13.81
N ARG A 108 -6.07 11.93 12.85
CA ARG A 108 -6.75 13.24 12.96
C ARG A 108 -8.26 13.10 13.09
N GLU A 109 -8.84 12.08 12.47
CA GLU A 109 -10.26 11.73 12.59
C GLU A 109 -10.59 10.92 13.85
N LYS A 110 -9.61 10.67 14.73
CA LYS A 110 -9.71 9.85 15.96
C LYS A 110 -10.27 8.45 15.68
N ASN A 111 -10.03 7.92 14.49
CA ASN A 111 -10.48 6.61 14.08
C ASN A 111 -9.43 5.55 14.44
N HIS A 112 -9.62 4.91 15.61
CA HIS A 112 -8.77 3.81 16.07
C HIS A 112 -9.23 2.44 15.57
N ASN A 113 -10.35 2.36 14.82
CA ASN A 113 -10.92 1.08 14.40
C ASN A 113 -10.14 0.42 13.26
N LEU A 114 -9.45 1.20 12.44
CA LEU A 114 -8.65 0.73 11.32
C LEU A 114 -7.17 1.06 11.55
N ILE A 115 -6.31 0.06 11.43
CA ILE A 115 -4.85 0.22 11.42
C ILE A 115 -4.31 -0.20 10.06
N LEU A 116 -3.48 0.65 9.46
CA LEU A 116 -2.78 0.34 8.21
C LEU A 116 -1.41 -0.25 8.54
N LEU A 117 -1.25 -1.55 8.27
CA LEU A 117 0.01 -2.24 8.47
C LEU A 117 0.89 -2.06 7.23
N HIS A 118 2.14 -1.72 7.49
CA HIS A 118 3.15 -1.59 6.45
C HIS A 118 3.47 -2.94 5.81
N THR A 119 3.95 -2.89 4.56
CA THR A 119 4.21 -4.09 3.73
C THR A 119 5.18 -5.07 4.39
N TYR A 120 6.21 -4.58 5.09
CA TYR A 120 7.20 -5.43 5.76
C TYR A 120 6.65 -6.08 7.05
N VAL A 121 5.67 -5.48 7.73
CA VAL A 121 5.05 -6.09 8.92
C VAL A 121 4.42 -7.42 8.53
N TYR A 122 3.69 -7.41 7.42
CA TYR A 122 3.14 -8.62 6.86
C TYR A 122 4.23 -9.64 6.48
N SER A 123 5.31 -9.21 5.82
CA SER A 123 6.42 -10.09 5.45
C SER A 123 7.11 -10.74 6.65
N ILE A 124 7.21 -10.03 7.78
CA ILE A 124 7.72 -10.62 9.04
C ILE A 124 6.74 -11.69 9.54
N LEU A 125 5.45 -11.36 9.59
CA LEU A 125 4.40 -12.26 10.08
C LEU A 125 4.22 -13.53 9.23
N SER A 126 4.53 -13.46 7.93
CA SER A 126 4.45 -14.62 7.02
C SER A 126 5.63 -15.57 7.15
N THR A 127 6.74 -15.17 7.78
CA THR A 127 7.84 -16.09 8.06
C THR A 127 7.47 -16.98 9.26
N LYS A 128 7.35 -18.30 9.02
CA LYS A 128 7.00 -19.33 10.03
C LYS A 128 8.00 -19.44 11.22
N VAL A 129 9.04 -18.61 11.24
CA VAL A 129 10.15 -18.63 12.22
C VAL A 129 9.80 -17.86 13.51
N LEU A 130 8.59 -17.29 13.61
CA LEU A 130 8.17 -16.55 14.79
C LEU A 130 7.80 -17.50 15.95
N ASN A 131 8.84 -18.03 16.60
CA ASN A 131 8.76 -18.56 17.95
C ASN A 131 8.84 -17.41 18.97
N THR A 132 7.77 -17.31 19.75
CA THR A 132 7.72 -16.92 21.17
C THR A 132 7.91 -15.47 21.62
N GLU A 133 8.59 -14.55 20.93
CA GLU A 133 8.72 -13.17 21.44
C GLU A 133 8.55 -12.12 20.33
N THR A 134 7.33 -11.59 20.18
CA THR A 134 6.98 -10.48 19.28
C THR A 134 7.49 -9.15 19.83
N ASP A 135 8.77 -9.08 20.15
CA ASP A 135 9.44 -7.88 20.61
C ASP A 135 9.46 -6.85 19.49
N GLY A 136 8.82 -5.71 19.75
CA GLY A 136 8.75 -4.60 18.82
C GLY A 136 7.70 -4.72 17.70
N LEU A 137 6.89 -5.79 17.62
CA LEU A 137 5.73 -5.78 16.70
C LEU A 137 4.49 -5.13 17.33
N HIS A 138 4.36 -5.16 18.65
CA HIS A 138 3.24 -4.58 19.38
C HIS A 138 3.02 -3.08 19.07
N VAL A 139 4.08 -2.36 18.69
CA VAL A 139 4.02 -0.94 18.30
C VAL A 139 3.17 -0.68 17.06
N TYR A 140 2.92 -1.71 16.24
CA TYR A 140 2.07 -1.63 15.04
C TYR A 140 0.62 -2.05 15.30
N PHE A 141 0.29 -2.46 16.52
CA PHE A 141 -1.01 -3.02 16.86
C PHE A 141 -1.66 -2.22 18.00
N ASP A 142 -2.95 -1.93 17.88
CA ASP A 142 -3.76 -1.33 18.94
C ASP A 142 -4.85 -2.32 19.36
N LYS A 143 -5.01 -2.55 20.67
CA LYS A 143 -6.06 -3.42 21.21
C LYS A 143 -7.48 -2.92 20.91
N ARG A 144 -7.64 -1.64 20.55
CA ARG A 144 -8.90 -1.02 20.15
C ARG A 144 -9.24 -1.22 18.67
N ALA A 145 -8.27 -1.68 17.86
CA ALA A 145 -8.48 -1.87 16.44
C ALA A 145 -9.40 -3.06 16.19
N ARG A 146 -10.40 -2.87 15.32
CA ARG A 146 -11.20 -3.98 14.77
C ARG A 146 -10.62 -4.48 13.45
N PHE A 147 -10.02 -3.57 12.68
CA PHE A 147 -9.56 -3.84 11.33
C PHE A 147 -8.07 -3.57 11.18
N TYR A 148 -7.40 -4.48 10.49
CA TYR A 148 -6.04 -4.27 10.00
C TYR A 148 -6.04 -4.36 8.48
N LEU A 149 -5.47 -3.36 7.81
CA LEU A 149 -5.34 -3.34 6.36
C LEU A 149 -3.87 -3.36 5.98
N CYS A 150 -3.45 -4.34 5.18
CA CYS A 150 -2.10 -4.42 4.64
C CYS A 150 -2.12 -4.52 3.11
N ALA A 151 -1.07 -3.99 2.47
CA ALA A 151 -0.73 -4.35 1.10
C ALA A 151 0.23 -5.55 1.13
N VAL A 152 -0.06 -6.56 0.32
CA VAL A 152 0.72 -7.81 0.27
C VAL A 152 1.31 -7.97 -1.13
N LEU A 153 2.61 -8.23 -1.19
CA LEU A 153 3.29 -8.55 -2.44
C LEU A 153 3.27 -10.07 -2.65
N VAL A 154 2.39 -10.53 -3.52
CA VAL A 154 2.26 -11.93 -3.89
C VAL A 154 3.22 -12.24 -5.05
N ASN A 155 3.92 -13.36 -4.97
CA ASN A 155 4.87 -13.83 -6.00
C ASN A 155 5.96 -12.82 -6.39
N GLY A 156 6.26 -11.84 -5.52
CA GLY A 156 7.29 -10.83 -5.75
C GLY A 156 6.93 -9.75 -6.77
N ASN A 157 5.75 -9.78 -7.39
CA ASN A 157 5.40 -8.87 -8.50
C ASN A 157 3.95 -8.39 -8.53
N HIS A 158 3.08 -8.91 -7.66
CA HIS A 158 1.66 -8.57 -7.67
C HIS A 158 1.19 -8.04 -6.33
N TRP A 159 0.76 -6.78 -6.29
CA TRP A 159 0.21 -6.17 -5.09
C TRP A 159 -1.28 -6.49 -4.96
N ILE A 160 -1.67 -7.00 -3.80
CA ILE A 160 -3.06 -7.13 -3.36
C ILE A 160 -3.28 -6.35 -2.07
N SER A 161 -4.53 -6.06 -1.73
CA SER A 161 -4.89 -5.52 -0.42
C SER A 161 -5.67 -6.55 0.38
N VAL A 162 -5.32 -6.68 1.67
CA VAL A 162 -6.04 -7.55 2.60
C VAL A 162 -6.53 -6.72 3.78
N LEU A 163 -7.81 -6.87 4.11
CA LEU A 163 -8.46 -6.29 5.27
C LEU A 163 -8.84 -7.42 6.22
N VAL A 164 -8.25 -7.45 7.41
CA VAL A 164 -8.53 -8.45 8.44
C VAL A 164 -9.49 -7.86 9.46
N ASP A 165 -10.67 -8.47 9.62
CA ASP A 165 -11.56 -8.22 10.76
C ASP A 165 -11.17 -9.17 11.90
N VAL A 166 -10.61 -8.62 12.97
CA VAL A 166 -10.09 -9.42 14.09
C VAL A 166 -11.17 -9.86 15.07
N VAL A 167 -12.34 -9.22 15.02
CA VAL A 167 -13.51 -9.58 15.83
C VAL A 167 -14.21 -10.78 15.21
N GLU A 168 -14.51 -10.70 13.92
CA GLU A 168 -15.15 -11.80 13.18
C GLU A 168 -14.15 -12.90 12.78
N ALA A 169 -12.85 -12.63 12.91
CA ALA A 169 -11.77 -13.49 12.41
C ALA A 169 -11.95 -13.86 10.93
N ILE A 170 -12.16 -12.85 10.07
CA ILE A 170 -12.32 -13.01 8.61
C ILE A 170 -11.31 -12.12 7.90
N ALA A 171 -10.71 -12.63 6.82
CA ALA A 171 -9.88 -11.83 5.92
C ALA A 171 -10.63 -11.52 4.62
N TYR A 172 -10.70 -10.25 4.26
CA TYR A 172 -11.24 -9.79 2.97
C TYR A 172 -10.08 -9.48 2.03
N VAL A 173 -10.05 -10.13 0.87
CA VAL A 173 -8.97 -10.00 -0.11
C VAL A 173 -9.47 -9.24 -1.33
N TYR A 174 -8.81 -8.14 -1.62
CA TYR A 174 -8.99 -7.38 -2.84
C TYR A 174 -7.81 -7.62 -3.79
N ASP A 175 -8.11 -8.20 -4.96
CA ASP A 175 -7.17 -8.40 -6.06
C ASP A 175 -7.73 -7.77 -7.34
N SER A 176 -7.05 -6.74 -7.85
CA SER A 176 -7.43 -6.05 -9.07
C SER A 176 -7.26 -6.88 -10.35
N LEU A 177 -6.45 -7.95 -10.34
CA LEU A 177 -6.34 -8.90 -11.45
C LEU A 177 -7.33 -10.06 -11.37
N HIS A 178 -7.91 -10.31 -10.18
CA HIS A 178 -8.72 -11.51 -9.92
C HIS A 178 -8.01 -12.79 -10.37
N LEU A 179 -6.73 -12.92 -10.03
CA LEU A 179 -6.05 -14.19 -10.21
C LEU A 179 -6.79 -15.25 -9.38
N ASP A 180 -6.80 -16.50 -9.85
CA ASP A 180 -7.54 -17.56 -9.20
C ASP A 180 -7.15 -17.65 -7.71
N SER A 181 -8.16 -17.56 -6.84
CA SER A 181 -8.06 -17.55 -5.39
C SER A 181 -7.13 -18.63 -4.82
N ALA A 182 -7.11 -19.82 -5.42
CA ALA A 182 -6.25 -20.93 -5.03
C ALA A 182 -4.75 -20.63 -5.19
N THR A 183 -4.38 -19.72 -6.08
CA THR A 183 -2.99 -19.45 -6.50
C THR A 183 -2.12 -18.86 -5.38
N TYR A 184 -2.73 -18.19 -4.41
CA TYR A 184 -2.00 -17.51 -3.34
C TYR A 184 -2.68 -17.49 -1.97
N ALA A 185 -3.85 -18.14 -1.80
CA ALA A 185 -4.46 -18.29 -0.47
C ALA A 185 -3.44 -18.83 0.55
N ASP A 186 -2.81 -19.97 0.27
CA ASP A 186 -1.81 -20.56 1.16
C ASP A 186 -0.61 -19.65 1.41
N LYS A 187 -0.20 -18.87 0.40
CA LYS A 187 0.93 -17.93 0.51
C LYS A 187 0.62 -16.77 1.44
N ILE A 188 -0.66 -16.46 1.65
CA ILE A 188 -1.05 -15.34 2.51
C ILE A 188 -1.52 -15.71 3.90
N MET A 189 -1.99 -16.94 4.08
CA MET A 189 -2.58 -17.39 5.34
C MET A 189 -1.68 -17.22 6.56
N ASP A 190 -0.39 -17.54 6.47
CA ASP A 190 0.52 -17.46 7.63
C ASP A 190 0.65 -16.03 8.16
N GLY A 191 0.78 -15.05 7.26
CA GLY A 191 0.85 -13.64 7.64
C GLY A 191 -0.44 -13.15 8.28
N LEU A 192 -1.60 -13.53 7.72
CA LEU A 192 -2.91 -13.14 8.25
C LEU A 192 -3.20 -13.77 9.61
N ARG A 193 -2.83 -15.05 9.80
CA ARG A 193 -2.85 -15.71 11.10
C ARG A 193 -1.90 -15.04 12.10
N GLY A 194 -0.76 -14.56 11.63
CA GLY A 194 0.16 -13.73 12.41
C GLY A 194 -0.51 -12.48 12.96
N ILE A 195 -1.23 -11.72 12.12
CA ILE A 195 -1.98 -10.52 12.54
C ILE A 195 -2.97 -10.87 13.66
N LEU A 196 -3.78 -11.92 13.49
CA LEU A 196 -4.73 -12.35 14.51
C LEU A 196 -4.06 -12.75 15.83
N ARG A 197 -2.97 -13.53 15.76
CA ARG A 197 -2.22 -13.96 16.94
C ARG A 197 -1.70 -12.77 17.75
N VAL A 198 -1.10 -11.78 17.06
CA VAL A 198 -0.56 -10.59 17.72
C VAL A 198 -1.68 -9.74 18.33
N HIS A 199 -2.74 -9.43 17.57
CA HIS A 199 -3.86 -8.63 18.07
C HIS A 199 -4.49 -9.27 19.31
N ARG A 200 -4.79 -10.57 19.27
CA ARG A 200 -5.41 -11.26 20.41
C ARG A 200 -4.54 -11.27 21.65
N LYS A 201 -3.23 -11.46 21.49
CA LYS A 201 -2.27 -11.39 22.60
C LYS A 201 -2.31 -10.02 23.27
N ILE A 202 -2.30 -8.92 22.51
CA ILE A 202 -2.35 -7.57 23.10
C ILE A 202 -3.74 -7.20 23.64
N ALA A 203 -4.80 -7.77 23.09
CA ALA A 203 -6.18 -7.54 23.50
C ALA A 203 -6.63 -8.45 24.66
N GLY A 204 -5.83 -9.43 25.07
CA GLY A 204 -6.18 -10.40 26.10
C GLY A 204 -7.32 -11.34 25.70
N MET A 205 -7.51 -11.58 24.39
CA MET A 205 -8.57 -12.44 23.87
C MET A 205 -8.18 -13.93 23.95
N THR A 206 -9.12 -14.78 24.37
CA THR A 206 -8.95 -16.24 24.42
C THR A 206 -9.11 -16.90 23.04
N CYS A 207 -8.60 -18.12 22.92
CA CYS A 207 -8.30 -18.80 21.65
C CYS A 207 -9.56 -19.23 20.87
N VAL A 208 -9.83 -18.59 19.72
CA VAL A 208 -10.43 -19.29 18.56
C VAL A 208 -9.27 -19.89 17.77
N ASP A 209 -9.44 -21.10 17.26
CA ASP A 209 -8.45 -21.75 16.38
C ASP A 209 -8.02 -20.79 15.25
N PRO A 210 -6.77 -20.29 15.25
CA PRO A 210 -6.28 -19.40 14.21
C PRO A 210 -6.23 -20.09 12.84
N ASN A 211 -6.36 -21.42 12.77
CA ASN A 211 -6.47 -22.13 11.51
C ASN A 211 -7.80 -21.87 10.80
N ALA A 212 -8.84 -21.44 11.53
CA ALA A 212 -10.19 -21.18 11.02
C ALA A 212 -10.39 -19.73 10.52
N LEU A 213 -9.39 -19.14 9.85
CA LEU A 213 -9.52 -17.81 9.24
C LEU A 213 -10.06 -17.91 7.80
N PRO A 214 -11.38 -17.78 7.56
CA PRO A 214 -11.92 -17.76 6.21
C PRO A 214 -11.42 -16.54 5.43
N ILE A 215 -11.12 -16.76 4.15
CA ILE A 215 -10.85 -15.70 3.18
C ILE A 215 -12.13 -15.43 2.38
N ARG A 216 -12.49 -14.15 2.24
CA ARG A 216 -13.56 -13.67 1.36
C ARG A 216 -12.96 -12.76 0.30
N TYR A 217 -13.11 -13.13 -0.97
CA TYR A 217 -12.66 -12.31 -2.08
C TYR A 217 -13.69 -11.23 -2.39
N ILE A 218 -13.20 -10.02 -2.67
CA ILE A 218 -14.07 -8.90 -2.99
C ILE A 218 -14.34 -8.87 -4.50
N GLU A 219 -15.42 -9.51 -4.92
CA GLU A 219 -15.75 -9.72 -6.34
C GLU A 219 -16.29 -8.45 -7.04
N LYS A 220 -17.07 -7.64 -6.32
CA LYS A 220 -17.72 -6.44 -6.87
C LYS A 220 -16.81 -5.21 -6.77
N ALA A 221 -15.66 -5.29 -7.43
CA ALA A 221 -14.61 -4.29 -7.37
C ALA A 221 -14.07 -3.92 -8.75
N PRO A 222 -13.60 -2.67 -8.96
CA PRO A 222 -12.95 -2.30 -10.22
C PRO A 222 -11.72 -3.17 -10.49
N LYS A 223 -11.62 -3.68 -11.71
CA LYS A 223 -10.46 -4.47 -12.17
C LYS A 223 -9.43 -3.58 -12.83
N GLN A 224 -8.16 -3.94 -12.71
CA GLN A 224 -7.11 -3.29 -13.49
C GLN A 224 -7.20 -3.71 -14.97
N LYS A 225 -6.94 -2.76 -15.87
CA LYS A 225 -6.97 -2.98 -17.33
C LYS A 225 -5.56 -3.14 -17.95
N ASN A 226 -4.53 -3.17 -17.12
CA ASN A 226 -3.12 -3.31 -17.53
C ASN A 226 -2.36 -4.18 -16.52
N ASN A 227 -1.08 -4.45 -16.77
CA ASN A 227 -0.25 -5.31 -15.91
C ASN A 227 0.65 -4.54 -14.93
N ARG A 228 0.40 -3.25 -14.67
CA ARG A 228 1.32 -2.41 -13.86
C ARG A 228 0.66 -1.63 -12.73
N ASP A 229 -0.66 -1.60 -12.69
CA ASP A 229 -1.41 -0.76 -11.75
C ASP A 229 -1.92 -1.52 -10.51
N CYS A 230 -1.54 -2.78 -10.29
CA CYS A 230 -1.93 -3.55 -9.10
C CYS A 230 -1.67 -2.79 -7.78
N GLY A 231 -0.49 -2.17 -7.65
CA GLY A 231 -0.18 -1.32 -6.49
C GLY A 231 -1.06 -0.08 -6.39
N VAL A 232 -1.41 0.56 -7.52
CA VAL A 232 -2.30 1.73 -7.55
C VAL A 232 -3.70 1.35 -7.09
N TYR A 233 -4.22 0.21 -7.57
CA TYR A 233 -5.54 -0.29 -7.18
C TYR A 233 -5.56 -0.73 -5.71
N ALA A 234 -4.49 -1.36 -5.21
CA ALA A 234 -4.35 -1.69 -3.79
C ALA A 234 -4.38 -0.43 -2.90
N LEU A 235 -3.67 0.63 -3.27
CA LEU A 235 -3.72 1.91 -2.55
C LEU A 235 -5.09 2.60 -2.67
N ALA A 236 -5.75 2.51 -3.83
CA ALA A 236 -7.10 3.03 -4.04
C ALA A 236 -8.11 2.33 -3.11
N PHE A 237 -8.00 1.01 -2.99
CA PHE A 237 -8.80 0.22 -2.05
C PHE A 237 -8.56 0.67 -0.60
N ALA A 238 -7.30 0.80 -0.19
CA ALA A 238 -6.96 1.28 1.15
C ALA A 238 -7.54 2.68 1.44
N HIS A 239 -7.40 3.61 0.48
CA HIS A 239 -8.00 4.93 0.58
C HIS A 239 -9.52 4.87 0.75
N ALA A 240 -10.19 4.01 -0.03
CA ALA A 240 -11.63 3.84 0.02
C ALA A 240 -12.10 3.30 1.38
N GLN A 241 -11.36 2.35 1.97
CA GLN A 241 -11.65 1.85 3.32
C GLN A 241 -11.50 2.96 4.38
N VAL A 242 -10.47 3.80 4.29
CA VAL A 242 -10.28 4.93 5.22
C VAL A 242 -11.46 5.91 5.21
N ARG A 243 -12.15 6.06 4.07
CA ARG A 243 -13.34 6.92 3.94
C ARG A 243 -14.65 6.23 4.34
N ALA A 244 -14.64 4.93 4.54
CA ALA A 244 -15.83 4.15 4.78
C ALA A 244 -16.31 4.29 6.22
N VAL A 245 -17.58 4.65 6.41
CA VAL A 245 -18.26 4.53 7.72
C VAL A 245 -18.57 3.06 8.03
N HIS A 246 -18.78 2.24 6.98
CA HIS A 246 -18.98 0.80 7.06
C HIS A 246 -17.94 0.07 6.20
N PHE A 247 -16.89 -0.40 6.85
CA PHE A 247 -15.87 -1.26 6.25
C PHE A 247 -16.54 -2.47 5.57
N CYS A 248 -16.07 -2.85 4.38
CA CYS A 248 -16.64 -3.92 3.50
C CYS A 248 -17.91 -3.60 2.68
N ARG A 249 -18.57 -2.45 2.86
CA ARG A 249 -19.74 -2.03 2.04
C ARG A 249 -19.47 -0.90 1.06
N VAL A 250 -18.20 -0.55 0.86
CA VAL A 250 -17.81 0.56 -0.01
C VAL A 250 -18.29 0.29 -1.43
N ARG A 251 -19.10 1.20 -1.99
CA ARG A 251 -19.41 1.24 -3.42
C ARG A 251 -18.13 1.69 -4.14
N MET A 252 -17.26 0.72 -4.43
CA MET A 252 -15.90 0.98 -4.92
C MET A 252 -15.82 1.59 -6.33
N GLY A 253 -16.92 1.65 -7.09
CA GLY A 253 -16.95 2.08 -8.49
C GLY A 253 -16.47 3.51 -8.73
N ALA A 254 -17.09 4.52 -8.12
CA ALA A 254 -16.81 5.92 -8.48
C ALA A 254 -15.51 6.49 -7.84
N ASP A 255 -15.21 6.11 -6.59
CA ASP A 255 -14.06 6.67 -5.87
C ASP A 255 -12.73 6.10 -6.40
N MET A 256 -12.67 4.81 -6.78
CA MET A 256 -11.44 4.19 -7.27
C MET A 256 -11.14 4.50 -8.74
N GLU A 257 -12.15 4.71 -9.59
CA GLU A 257 -11.93 5.11 -10.99
C GLU A 257 -11.25 6.48 -11.11
N SER A 258 -11.48 7.35 -10.11
CA SER A 258 -10.81 8.65 -10.02
C SER A 258 -9.36 8.55 -9.50
N TYR A 259 -8.99 7.42 -8.87
CA TYR A 259 -7.72 7.23 -8.18
C TYR A 259 -6.61 6.79 -9.15
N GLY A 260 -6.08 7.77 -9.88
CA GLY A 260 -4.97 7.58 -10.81
C GLY A 260 -3.59 7.86 -10.20
N ARG A 261 -2.54 7.43 -10.91
CA ARG A 261 -1.13 7.69 -10.56
C ARG A 261 -0.83 9.16 -10.33
N GLU A 262 -1.44 10.05 -11.09
CA GLU A 262 -1.32 11.49 -10.90
C GLU A 262 -1.83 11.95 -9.52
N ASN A 263 -2.95 11.39 -9.04
CA ASN A 263 -3.48 11.73 -7.72
C ASN A 263 -2.60 11.19 -6.61
N LEU A 264 -2.08 9.97 -6.78
CA LEU A 264 -1.10 9.39 -5.88
C LEU A 264 0.15 10.28 -5.79
N ALA A 265 0.70 10.70 -6.93
CA ALA A 265 1.87 11.55 -6.97
C ALA A 265 1.62 12.92 -6.31
N VAL A 266 0.46 13.54 -6.57
CA VAL A 266 0.10 14.83 -5.94
C VAL A 266 -0.08 14.66 -4.42
N ALA A 267 -0.74 13.60 -3.96
CA ALA A 267 -0.89 13.34 -2.53
C ALA A 267 0.47 13.13 -1.85
N LEU A 268 1.37 12.40 -2.51
CA LEU A 268 2.73 12.16 -2.05
C LEU A 268 3.68 13.37 -2.20
N GLN A 269 3.29 14.43 -2.92
CA GLN A 269 4.10 15.64 -3.03
C GLN A 269 3.66 16.71 -2.04
N ARG A 270 2.34 16.90 -1.88
CA ARG A 270 1.77 18.01 -1.11
C ARG A 270 2.02 17.93 0.39
N THR A 271 2.49 16.79 0.86
CA THR A 271 2.68 16.55 2.28
C THR A 271 4.16 16.72 2.61
N HIS A 272 4.67 17.95 2.47
CA HIS A 272 5.85 18.36 3.22
C HIS A 272 5.42 18.55 4.67
N VAL A 273 5.68 17.54 5.50
CA VAL A 273 5.72 17.76 6.95
C VAL A 273 7.04 18.51 7.18
N GLN A 274 6.92 19.77 7.65
CA GLN A 274 8.04 20.57 8.13
C GLN A 274 8.63 19.95 9.40
#